data_AF-A0A2M7Y846-F1
#
_entry.id   AF-A0A2M7Y846-F1
#
_cell.length_a   1.000
_cell.length_b   1.000
_cell.length_c   1.000
_cell.angle_alpha   90.00
_cell.angle_beta   90.00
_cell.angle_gamma   90.00
#
_symmetry.space_group_name_H-M   'P 1'
#
loop_
_entity.id
_entity.type
_entity.pdbx_description
1 polymer ?
#
loop_
_entity_poly.entity_id
_entity_poly.type
_entity_poly.pdbx_seq_one_letter_code
_entity_poly.pdbx_strand_id
1 'polypeptide(L)'
;DISALDLADGLLTQHGARTSHAAVVARQLGKVCLVGCEAMQIDETRGRMDLAGTSFQEGDLITLDGNAGLIYSGVARVRKLVPEALLARLKLLGEAV
;
A
#
# COMPACT_ATOMS: atom_id res chain seq x y z
N ASP A 1 -2.56 17.38 -5.12
CA ASP A 1 -2.56 15.92 -4.80
C ASP A 1 -2.23 15.65 -3.33
N ILE A 2 -1.25 16.29 -2.70
CA ILE A 2 -0.85 15.99 -1.29
C ILE A 2 -2.02 15.77 -0.31
N SER A 3 -2.99 16.69 -0.23
CA SER A 3 -4.15 16.52 0.68
C SER A 3 -5.02 15.30 0.34
N ALA A 4 -5.15 14.95 -0.95
CA ALA A 4 -5.87 13.76 -1.38
C ALA A 4 -5.06 12.47 -1.10
N LEU A 5 -3.74 12.52 -1.31
CA LEU A 5 -2.83 11.42 -0.98
C LEU A 5 -2.82 11.13 0.52
N ASP A 6 -2.97 12.16 1.36
CA ASP A 6 -3.06 12.02 2.82
C ASP A 6 -4.37 11.35 3.26
N LEU A 7 -5.47 11.62 2.55
CA LEU A 7 -6.77 10.99 2.81
C LEU A 7 -6.86 9.53 2.33
N ALA A 8 -6.09 9.14 1.32
CA ALA A 8 -6.11 7.78 0.76
C ALA A 8 -5.44 6.75 1.71
N ASP A 9 -5.97 5.53 1.82
CA ASP A 9 -5.32 4.47 2.63
C ASP A 9 -4.03 3.93 2.00
N GLY A 10 -3.93 4.02 0.67
CA GLY A 10 -2.80 3.57 -0.11
C GLY A 10 -2.87 4.07 -1.55
N LEU A 11 -1.80 3.85 -2.29
CA LEU A 11 -1.61 4.38 -3.63
C LEU A 11 -1.24 3.25 -4.60
N LEU A 12 -1.86 3.27 -5.77
CA LEU A 12 -1.61 2.33 -6.84
C LEU A 12 -1.48 3.14 -8.15
N THR A 13 -0.33 3.09 -8.81
CA THR A 13 -0.08 3.89 -10.02
C THR A 13 0.30 3.02 -11.22
N GLN A 14 -0.28 3.33 -12.37
CA GLN A 14 0.04 2.66 -13.64
C GLN A 14 1.49 2.94 -14.06
N HIS A 15 1.95 4.18 -13.86
CA HIS A 15 3.28 4.64 -14.23
C HIS A 15 4.08 5.12 -13.02
N GLY A 16 5.39 5.26 -13.21
CA GLY A 16 6.32 5.78 -12.23
C GLY A 16 7.25 4.71 -11.66
N ALA A 17 8.39 5.16 -11.16
CA ALA A 17 9.41 4.31 -10.55
C ALA A 17 9.49 4.53 -9.04
N ARG A 18 10.41 3.82 -8.38
CA ARG A 18 10.61 3.87 -6.93
C ARG A 18 10.91 5.26 -6.36
N THR A 19 11.39 6.18 -7.20
CA THR A 19 11.73 7.58 -6.88
C THR A 19 10.75 8.59 -7.47
N SER A 20 9.62 8.14 -8.00
CA SER A 20 8.55 9.01 -8.52
C SER A 20 7.86 9.81 -7.41
N HIS A 21 7.14 10.87 -7.80
CA HIS A 21 6.39 11.72 -6.89
C HIS A 21 5.50 10.91 -5.93
N ALA A 22 4.65 10.03 -6.45
CA ALA A 22 3.77 9.17 -5.66
C ALA A 22 4.55 8.31 -4.65
N ALA A 23 5.64 7.66 -5.09
CA ALA A 23 6.44 6.77 -4.24
C ALA A 23 7.16 7.51 -3.10
N VAL A 24 7.64 8.73 -3.35
CA VAL A 24 8.34 9.54 -2.33
C VAL A 24 7.33 10.10 -1.32
N VAL A 25 6.23 10.67 -1.78
CA VAL A 25 5.19 11.24 -0.92
C VAL A 25 4.54 10.16 -0.05
N ALA A 26 4.20 9.00 -0.63
CA ALA A 26 3.62 7.88 0.12
C ALA A 26 4.49 7.44 1.30
N ARG A 27 5.82 7.36 1.09
CA ARG A 27 6.77 7.03 2.14
C ARG A 27 6.77 8.05 3.27
N GLN A 28 6.72 9.34 2.94
CA GLN A 28 6.65 10.40 3.95
C GLN A 28 5.34 10.35 4.75
N LEU A 29 4.25 9.93 4.12
CA LEU A 29 2.94 9.77 4.75
C LEU A 29 2.76 8.41 5.46
N GLY A 30 3.74 7.50 5.38
CA GLY A 30 3.64 6.16 5.96
C GLY A 30 2.59 5.26 5.28
N LYS A 31 2.27 5.52 4.01
CA LYS A 31 1.24 4.81 3.24
C LYS A 31 1.86 3.81 2.28
N VAL A 32 1.13 2.70 2.04
CA VAL A 32 1.52 1.73 1.02
C VAL A 32 1.40 2.37 -0.36
N CYS A 33 2.42 2.20 -1.20
CA CYS A 33 2.39 2.67 -2.58
C CYS A 33 3.03 1.65 -3.52
N LEU A 34 2.22 1.17 -4.46
CA LEU A 34 2.65 0.33 -5.58
C LEU A 34 2.70 1.18 -6.84
N VAL A 35 3.83 1.15 -7.53
CA VAL A 35 4.10 1.98 -8.72
C VAL A 35 4.52 1.14 -9.90
N GLY A 36 4.26 1.63 -11.10
CA GLY A 36 4.68 0.97 -12.34
C GLY A 36 3.84 -0.25 -12.69
N CYS A 37 2.55 -0.24 -12.34
CA CYS A 37 1.61 -1.29 -12.71
C CYS A 37 1.18 -1.12 -14.18
N GLU A 38 2.08 -1.36 -15.13
CA GLU A 38 1.87 -1.11 -16.56
C GLU A 38 0.73 -1.92 -17.18
N ALA A 39 0.43 -3.10 -16.60
CA ALA A 39 -0.68 -3.95 -17.03
C ALA A 39 -2.06 -3.44 -16.59
N MET A 40 -2.11 -2.39 -15.75
CA MET A 40 -3.36 -1.75 -15.35
C MET A 40 -3.91 -0.91 -16.50
N GLN A 41 -5.23 -0.95 -16.72
CA GLN A 41 -5.92 -0.07 -17.64
C GLN A 41 -6.98 0.71 -16.86
N ILE A 42 -6.98 2.03 -16.99
CA ILE A 42 -7.89 2.92 -16.28
C ILE A 42 -8.83 3.55 -17.30
N ASP A 43 -10.13 3.38 -17.09
CA ASP A 43 -11.20 4.09 -17.78
C ASP A 43 -11.74 5.16 -16.84
N GLU A 44 -11.15 6.36 -16.91
CA GLU A 44 -11.54 7.51 -16.09
C GLU A 44 -12.99 7.95 -16.34
N THR A 45 -13.51 7.74 -17.56
CA THR A 45 -14.87 8.14 -17.90
C THR A 45 -15.93 7.27 -17.22
N ARG A 46 -15.58 6.01 -16.95
CA ARG A 46 -16.47 5.04 -16.32
C ARG A 46 -16.13 4.76 -14.86
N GLY A 47 -15.08 5.37 -14.32
CA GLY A 47 -14.61 5.08 -12.96
C GLY A 47 -14.23 3.61 -12.77
N ARG A 48 -13.59 3.00 -13.78
CA ARG A 48 -13.26 1.57 -13.81
C ARG A 48 -11.78 1.33 -14.05
N MET A 49 -11.24 0.32 -13.40
CA MET A 49 -9.88 -0.19 -13.58
C MET A 49 -9.91 -1.67 -13.95
N ASP A 50 -9.13 -2.05 -14.96
CA ASP A 50 -8.86 -3.45 -15.29
C ASP A 50 -7.41 -3.78 -14.95
N LEU A 51 -7.19 -4.85 -14.19
CA LEU A 51 -5.86 -5.30 -13.77
C LEU A 51 -5.82 -6.82 -13.71
N ALA A 52 -4.85 -7.43 -14.40
CA ALA A 52 -4.64 -8.89 -14.43
C ALA A 52 -5.93 -9.69 -14.73
N GLY A 53 -6.78 -9.17 -15.63
CA GLY A 53 -8.04 -9.80 -16.01
C GLY A 53 -9.19 -9.63 -14.99
N THR A 54 -8.98 -8.88 -13.92
CA THR A 54 -10.01 -8.51 -12.94
C THR A 54 -10.42 -7.06 -13.13
N SER A 55 -11.72 -6.80 -13.09
CA SER A 55 -12.29 -5.45 -13.19
C SER A 55 -12.69 -4.94 -11.82
N PHE A 56 -12.37 -3.69 -11.56
CA PHE A 56 -12.71 -2.96 -10.34
C PHE A 56 -13.46 -1.69 -10.73
N GLN A 57 -14.53 -1.38 -10.04
CA GLN A 57 -15.24 -0.12 -10.13
C GLN A 57 -14.92 0.76 -8.94
N GLU A 58 -15.20 2.05 -9.07
CA GLU A 58 -15.14 2.98 -7.96
C GLU A 58 -15.98 2.47 -6.77
N GLY A 59 -15.37 2.50 -5.58
CA GLY A 59 -15.96 1.96 -4.36
C GLY A 59 -15.64 0.49 -4.07
N ASP A 60 -15.08 -0.26 -5.03
CA ASP A 60 -14.60 -1.61 -4.77
C ASP A 60 -13.41 -1.60 -3.82
N LEU A 61 -13.45 -2.53 -2.86
CA LEU A 61 -12.36 -2.69 -1.90
C LEU A 61 -11.24 -3.50 -2.54
N ILE A 62 -10.01 -3.01 -2.39
CA ILE A 62 -8.78 -3.70 -2.76
C ILE A 62 -7.79 -3.66 -1.60
N THR A 63 -6.94 -4.67 -1.49
CA THR A 63 -5.84 -4.69 -0.53
C THR A 63 -4.52 -4.58 -1.27
N LEU A 64 -3.64 -3.70 -0.79
CA LEU A 64 -2.28 -3.52 -1.30
C LEU A 64 -1.26 -4.10 -0.31
N ASP A 65 -0.40 -5.00 -0.78
CA ASP A 65 0.75 -5.50 -0.02
C ASP A 65 2.03 -4.80 -0.48
N GLY A 66 2.46 -3.82 0.31
CA GLY A 66 3.67 -3.02 0.03
C GLY A 66 5.00 -3.77 0.16
N ASN A 67 5.02 -4.98 0.74
CA ASN A 67 6.23 -5.78 0.88
C ASN A 67 6.41 -6.71 -0.32
N ALA A 68 5.36 -7.45 -0.67
CA ALA A 68 5.40 -8.39 -1.78
C ALA A 68 5.12 -7.71 -3.15
N GLY A 69 4.57 -6.50 -3.13
CA GLY A 69 4.12 -5.81 -4.36
C GLY A 69 2.87 -6.44 -4.96
N LEU A 70 2.02 -7.05 -4.12
CA LEU A 70 0.84 -7.79 -4.54
C LEU A 70 -0.44 -7.00 -4.29
N ILE A 71 -1.45 -7.29 -5.11
CA ILE A 71 -2.77 -6.65 -5.06
C ILE A 71 -3.81 -7.76 -4.94
N TYR A 72 -4.73 -7.60 -4.00
CA TYR A 72 -5.81 -8.56 -3.76
C TYR A 72 -7.16 -7.87 -3.89
N SER A 73 -8.13 -8.57 -4.45
CA SER A 73 -9.52 -8.11 -4.42
C SER A 73 -10.12 -8.27 -3.03
N GLY A 74 -10.90 -7.28 -2.60
CA GLY A 74 -11.54 -7.25 -1.29
C GLY A 74 -10.58 -6.92 -0.15
N VAL A 75 -11.02 -7.25 1.07
CA VAL A 75 -10.34 -6.93 2.32
C VAL A 75 -9.55 -8.15 2.81
N ALA A 76 -8.24 -7.99 2.99
CA ALA A 76 -7.42 -9.00 3.65
C ALA A 76 -7.56 -8.95 5.18
N ARG A 77 -7.47 -10.11 5.83
CA ARG A 77 -7.39 -10.19 7.28
C ARG A 77 -5.98 -9.88 7.75
N VAL A 78 -5.84 -8.85 8.58
CA VAL A 78 -4.56 -8.48 9.19
C VAL A 78 -4.42 -9.20 10.54
N ARG A 79 -3.24 -9.79 10.78
CA ARG A 79 -2.88 -10.36 12.09
C ARG A 79 -1.67 -9.62 12.64
N LYS A 80 -1.81 -9.07 13.84
CA LYS A 80 -0.68 -8.49 14.58
C LYS A 80 -0.05 -9.58 15.46
N LEU A 81 1.18 -9.94 15.16
CA LEU A 81 2.00 -10.81 15.98
C LEU A 81 2.98 -9.94 16.77
N VAL A 82 2.88 -9.99 18.10
CA VAL A 82 3.80 -9.29 18.99
C VAL A 82 4.84 -10.31 19.48
N PRO A 83 6.13 -10.18 19.12
CA PRO A 83 7.15 -11.13 19.54
C PRO A 83 7.59 -10.84 20.98
N GLU A 84 6.91 -11.42 21.96
CA GLU A 84 7.13 -11.18 23.39
C GLU A 84 8.58 -11.43 23.83
N ALA A 85 9.22 -12.48 23.29
CA ALA A 85 10.61 -12.81 23.59
C ALA A 85 11.59 -11.69 23.15
N LEU A 86 11.34 -11.06 22.00
CA LEU A 86 12.17 -9.95 21.53
C LEU A 86 11.93 -8.70 22.39
N LEU A 87 10.69 -8.43 22.78
CA LEU A 87 10.36 -7.32 23.67
C LEU A 87 11.01 -7.48 25.05
N ALA A 88 11.00 -8.68 25.61
CA ALA A 88 11.68 -8.98 26.87
C ALA A 88 13.19 -8.73 26.77
N ARG A 89 13.83 -9.18 25.68
CA ARG A 89 15.25 -8.92 25.44
C ARG A 89 15.57 -7.43 25.30
N LEU A 90 14.69 -6.66 24.65
CA LEU A 90 14.85 -5.22 24.46
C LEU A 90 14.77 -4.46 25.80
N LYS A 91 13.87 -4.87 26.70
CA LYS A 91 13.79 -4.32 28.07
C LYS A 91 15.06 -4.54 28.87
N LEU A 92 15.59 -5.77 28.86
CA LEU A 92 16.84 -6.09 29.55
C LEU A 92 18.03 -5.27 29.03
N LEU A 93 18.10 -5.01 27.73
CA LEU A 93 19.14 -4.15 27.15
C LEU A 93 18.95 -2.68 27.51
N GLY A 94 17.71 -2.20 27.64
CA GLY A 94 17.40 -0.82 28.01
C GLY A 94 17.65 -0.51 29.49
N GLU A 95 17.53 -1.50 30.37
CA GLU A 95 17.87 -1.38 31.80
C GLU A 95 19.38 -1.50 32.08
N ALA A 96 20.16 -1.94 31.09
CA ALA A 96 21.61 -2.12 31.19
C ALA A 96 22.44 -0.88 30.77
N VAL A 97 21.77 0.24 30.45
CA VAL A 97 22.37 1.54 30.09
C VAL A 97 21.97 2.58 31.14
#